data_AF-M2Y0P4-F1
#
_entry.id   AF-M2Y0P4-F1
#
_cell.length_a   1.000
_cell.length_b   1.000
_cell.length_c   1.000
_cell.angle_alpha   90.00
_cell.angle_beta   90.00
_cell.angle_gamma   90.00
#
_symmetry.space_group_name_H-M   'P 1'
#
loop_
_entity.id
_entity.type
_entity.pdbx_description
1 polymer ?
#
loop_
_entity_poly.entity_id
_entity_poly.type
_entity_poly.pdbx_seq_one_letter_code
_entity_poly.pdbx_strand_id
1 'polypeptide(L)'
;MQQVKQKHKKSDEYRVFVGNLPFSWLEDAVRSVFHSYGTVVDVEVPRKREQPERNRGFAFVYFSSREEALAATTLSGSRLDGRIIKVEWADDGSEHRKVGHEELTQRPTHPLASSQVYEWGGQQVQKQNDSVVSKETPNFMPSGALYKEQRMTRYGKELKFVEPLDARKPEQPWRMYVFKNGKLLEGEEGVFYIHQKSNYLFGRDRDVVDIPIDHPSASKQHAVLQFRQVMPKNGNKLVIKPYIMDLESTNGTFLNNERIESLRYYELLEKDLLRFGHSSREFILLTGHK
;
A
#
# COMPACT_ATOMS: atom_id res chain seq x y z
N MET A 1 -37.28 -3.13 -39.28
CA MET A 1 -35.99 -3.25 -38.57
C MET A 1 -36.27 -3.25 -37.08
N GLN A 2 -36.22 -4.40 -36.43
CA GLN A 2 -36.48 -4.52 -35.00
C GLN A 2 -35.21 -5.04 -34.35
N GLN A 3 -34.48 -4.18 -33.63
CA GLN A 3 -33.29 -4.59 -32.89
C GLN A 3 -33.73 -5.34 -31.63
N VAL A 4 -33.26 -6.58 -31.53
CA VAL A 4 -33.52 -7.52 -30.44
C VAL A 4 -32.74 -7.07 -29.21
N LYS A 5 -33.44 -6.72 -28.12
CA LYS A 5 -32.84 -6.51 -26.80
C LYS A 5 -32.34 -7.85 -26.26
N GLN A 6 -31.03 -8.07 -26.29
CA GLN A 6 -30.41 -9.22 -25.64
C GLN A 6 -30.51 -9.06 -24.11
N LYS A 7 -31.27 -9.95 -23.45
CA LYS A 7 -31.26 -10.09 -21.99
C LYS A 7 -29.95 -10.78 -21.59
N HIS A 8 -29.02 -10.02 -21.02
CA HIS A 8 -27.76 -10.57 -20.50
C HIS A 8 -28.03 -11.29 -19.18
N LYS A 9 -27.58 -12.55 -19.09
CA LYS A 9 -27.69 -13.38 -17.88
C LYS A 9 -26.65 -12.88 -16.87
N LYS A 10 -27.05 -12.65 -15.61
CA LYS A 10 -26.13 -12.29 -14.51
C LYS A 10 -25.16 -13.44 -14.29
N SER A 11 -23.90 -13.28 -14.69
CA SER A 11 -22.80 -14.20 -14.36
C SER A 11 -21.93 -13.56 -13.27
N ASP A 12 -21.62 -14.31 -12.22
CA ASP A 12 -20.65 -13.87 -11.20
C ASP A 12 -19.21 -13.84 -11.75
N GLU A 13 -18.97 -14.37 -12.95
CA GLU A 13 -17.67 -14.42 -13.64
C GLU A 13 -17.09 -13.03 -13.96
N TYR A 14 -17.94 -12.00 -14.14
CA TYR A 14 -17.53 -10.63 -14.46
C TYR A 14 -17.95 -9.62 -13.38
N ARG A 15 -17.91 -10.07 -12.13
CA ARG A 15 -18.26 -9.28 -10.95
C ARG A 15 -17.06 -8.48 -10.44
N VAL A 16 -17.28 -7.21 -10.18
CA VAL A 16 -16.29 -6.27 -9.65
C VAL A 16 -16.77 -5.74 -8.30
N PHE A 17 -15.86 -5.73 -7.32
CA PHE A 17 -16.07 -5.12 -6.01
C PHE A 17 -15.60 -3.67 -6.01
N VAL A 18 -16.45 -2.76 -5.54
CA VAL A 18 -16.16 -1.34 -5.37
C VAL A 18 -16.24 -1.01 -3.89
N GLY A 19 -15.09 -0.86 -3.24
CA GLY A 19 -14.93 -0.47 -1.84
C GLY A 19 -14.68 1.03 -1.64
N ASN A 20 -14.88 1.49 -0.40
CA ASN A 20 -14.72 2.88 0.03
C ASN A 20 -15.60 3.88 -0.76
N LEU A 21 -16.79 3.41 -1.16
CA LEU A 21 -17.80 4.20 -1.86
C LEU A 21 -18.36 5.29 -0.93
N PRO A 22 -18.61 6.52 -1.41
CA PRO A 22 -19.28 7.53 -0.60
C PRO A 22 -20.64 7.05 -0.10
N PHE A 23 -20.94 7.30 1.18
CA PHE A 23 -22.16 6.82 1.82
C PHE A 23 -23.47 7.33 1.21
N SER A 24 -23.39 8.42 0.45
CA SER A 24 -24.48 9.06 -0.29
C SER A 24 -24.76 8.43 -1.65
N TRP A 25 -23.89 7.53 -2.14
CA TRP A 25 -24.02 6.98 -3.48
C TRP A 25 -24.99 5.80 -3.51
N LEU A 26 -25.97 5.88 -4.40
CA LEU A 26 -26.94 4.83 -4.66
C LEU A 26 -26.60 4.10 -5.96
N GLU A 27 -27.39 3.06 -6.26
CA GLU A 27 -27.21 2.22 -7.46
C GLU A 27 -27.12 3.06 -8.75
N ASP A 28 -27.94 4.11 -8.88
CA ASP A 28 -27.94 4.99 -10.04
C ASP A 28 -26.64 5.77 -10.24
N ALA A 29 -26.04 6.26 -9.15
CA ALA A 29 -24.78 7.01 -9.19
C ALA A 29 -23.61 6.09 -9.57
N VAL A 30 -23.56 4.89 -8.98
CA VAL A 30 -22.57 3.86 -9.33
C VAL A 30 -22.74 3.47 -10.80
N ARG A 31 -23.97 3.19 -11.24
CA ARG A 31 -24.25 2.81 -12.63
C ARG A 31 -23.80 3.88 -13.62
N SER A 32 -24.06 5.16 -13.33
CA SER A 32 -23.65 6.26 -14.21
C SER A 32 -22.14 6.36 -14.39
N VAL A 33 -21.36 6.13 -13.34
CA VAL A 33 -19.89 6.24 -13.38
C VAL A 33 -19.26 5.02 -14.05
N PHE A 34 -19.80 3.84 -13.81
CA PHE A 34 -19.26 2.61 -14.40
C PHE A 34 -19.76 2.37 -15.85
N HIS A 35 -20.81 3.08 -16.29
CA HIS A 35 -21.29 3.02 -17.68
C HIS A 35 -20.27 3.53 -18.71
N SER A 36 -19.40 4.48 -18.34
CA SER A 36 -18.35 4.96 -19.25
C SER A 36 -17.23 3.95 -19.50
N TYR A 37 -17.14 2.90 -18.68
CA TYR A 37 -16.10 1.87 -18.75
C TYR A 37 -16.61 0.54 -19.33
N GLY A 38 -17.93 0.38 -19.46
CA GLY A 38 -18.52 -0.80 -20.06
C GLY A 38 -20.03 -0.92 -19.86
N THR A 39 -20.59 -2.00 -20.39
CA THR A 39 -22.02 -2.30 -20.29
C THR A 39 -22.34 -2.94 -18.94
N VAL A 40 -22.84 -2.12 -18.01
CA VAL A 40 -23.25 -2.56 -16.67
C VAL A 40 -24.57 -3.35 -16.73
N VAL A 41 -24.47 -4.66 -16.49
CA VAL A 41 -25.59 -5.61 -16.47
C VAL A 41 -26.43 -5.45 -15.20
N ASP A 42 -25.77 -5.32 -14.04
CA ASP A 42 -26.42 -5.18 -12.73
C ASP A 42 -25.51 -4.44 -11.73
N VAL A 43 -26.12 -3.79 -10.74
CA VAL A 43 -25.41 -3.11 -9.65
C VAL A 43 -26.09 -3.45 -8.33
N GLU A 44 -25.32 -3.99 -7.39
CA GLU A 44 -25.80 -4.31 -6.05
C GLU A 44 -25.12 -3.42 -5.01
N VAL A 45 -25.90 -2.59 -4.32
CA VAL A 45 -25.39 -1.72 -3.25
C VAL A 45 -26.01 -2.13 -1.93
N PRO A 46 -25.32 -2.95 -1.10
CA PRO A 46 -25.86 -3.36 0.19
C PRO A 46 -26.09 -2.15 1.12
N ARG A 47 -27.33 -2.00 1.58
CA ARG A 47 -27.78 -0.92 2.47
C ARG A 47 -27.92 -1.43 3.91
N LYS A 48 -27.84 -0.53 4.90
CA LYS A 48 -28.17 -0.89 6.29
C LYS A 48 -29.70 -0.91 6.47
N ARG A 49 -30.22 -1.93 7.15
CA ARG A 49 -31.67 -2.08 7.42
C ARG A 49 -32.26 -0.91 8.23
N GLU A 50 -31.43 -0.25 9.03
CA GLU A 50 -31.82 0.88 9.89
C GLU A 50 -31.75 2.25 9.20
N GLN A 51 -31.02 2.37 8.08
CA GLN A 51 -30.82 3.63 7.35
C GLN A 51 -30.79 3.36 5.83
N PRO A 52 -31.95 3.33 5.16
CA PRO A 52 -32.04 2.99 3.73
C PRO A 52 -31.38 4.00 2.79
N GLU A 53 -31.16 5.24 3.25
CA GLU A 53 -30.47 6.29 2.50
C GLU A 53 -28.93 6.17 2.56
N ARG A 54 -28.40 5.24 3.35
CA ARG A 54 -26.95 5.12 3.59
C ARG A 54 -26.46 3.74 3.18
N ASN A 55 -25.60 3.71 2.15
CA ASN A 55 -24.95 2.47 1.73
C ASN A 55 -23.94 1.98 2.78
N ARG A 56 -23.49 0.72 2.67
CA ARG A 56 -22.47 0.16 3.56
C ARG A 56 -21.02 0.53 3.18
N GLY A 57 -20.84 1.51 2.30
CA GLY A 57 -19.52 1.95 1.81
C GLY A 57 -18.92 1.05 0.74
N PHE A 58 -19.72 0.15 0.15
CA PHE A 58 -19.29 -0.71 -0.95
C PHE A 58 -20.45 -1.07 -1.88
N ALA A 59 -20.10 -1.47 -3.10
CA ALA A 59 -21.02 -1.93 -4.14
C ALA A 59 -20.40 -3.09 -4.92
N PHE A 60 -21.24 -3.92 -5.54
CA PHE A 60 -20.84 -4.91 -6.53
C PHE A 60 -21.41 -4.51 -7.89
N VAL A 61 -20.56 -4.53 -8.92
CA VAL A 61 -20.94 -4.17 -10.28
C VAL A 61 -20.72 -5.39 -11.18
N TYR A 62 -21.72 -5.72 -11.99
CA TYR A 62 -21.71 -6.84 -12.92
C TYR A 62 -21.56 -6.32 -14.35
N PHE A 63 -20.50 -6.74 -15.03
CA PHE A 63 -20.22 -6.36 -16.42
C PHE A 63 -20.61 -7.46 -17.40
N SER A 64 -20.72 -7.07 -18.69
CA SER A 64 -21.06 -8.02 -19.75
C SER A 64 -19.84 -8.78 -20.29
N SER A 65 -18.64 -8.20 -20.13
CA SER A 65 -17.38 -8.77 -20.60
C SER A 65 -16.26 -8.61 -19.58
N ARG A 66 -15.32 -9.56 -19.59
CA ARG A 66 -14.08 -9.53 -18.80
C ARG A 66 -13.23 -8.29 -19.08
N GLU A 67 -13.19 -7.82 -20.32
CA GLU A 67 -12.42 -6.64 -20.71
C GLU A 67 -12.98 -5.36 -20.09
N GLU A 68 -14.32 -5.25 -20.01
CA GLU A 68 -15.02 -4.14 -19.36
C GLU A 68 -14.77 -4.13 -17.84
N ALA A 69 -14.79 -5.31 -17.21
CA ALA A 69 -14.46 -5.44 -15.79
C ALA A 69 -12.98 -5.07 -15.48
N LEU A 70 -12.06 -5.39 -16.40
CA LEU A 70 -10.65 -4.99 -16.29
C LEU A 70 -10.48 -3.47 -16.46
N ALA A 71 -11.21 -2.86 -17.39
CA ALA A 71 -11.25 -1.41 -17.54
C ALA A 71 -11.76 -0.72 -16.26
N ALA A 72 -12.81 -1.26 -15.63
CA ALA A 72 -13.34 -0.76 -14.36
C ALA A 72 -12.33 -0.85 -13.21
N THR A 73 -11.45 -1.85 -13.19
CA THR A 73 -10.37 -1.97 -12.18
C THR A 73 -9.36 -0.81 -12.27
N THR A 74 -9.21 -0.20 -13.46
CA THR A 74 -8.38 0.99 -13.65
C THR A 74 -8.92 2.22 -12.88
N LEU A 75 -10.19 2.21 -12.51
CA LEU A 75 -10.83 3.26 -11.70
C LEU A 75 -10.42 3.20 -10.20
N SER A 76 -9.75 2.11 -9.78
CA SER A 76 -9.22 1.97 -8.43
C SER A 76 -8.22 3.08 -8.13
N GLY A 77 -8.39 3.78 -7.01
CA GLY A 77 -7.57 4.92 -6.64
C GLY A 77 -8.10 6.29 -7.10
N SER A 78 -9.19 6.33 -7.88
CA SER A 78 -9.83 7.59 -8.26
C SER A 78 -10.56 8.23 -7.08
N ARG A 79 -10.58 9.58 -7.07
CA ARG A 79 -11.19 10.35 -5.99
C ARG A 79 -12.60 10.76 -6.37
N LEU A 80 -13.59 10.14 -5.73
CA LEU A 80 -15.02 10.41 -5.91
C LEU A 80 -15.58 10.96 -4.59
N ASP A 81 -16.17 12.17 -4.62
CA ASP A 81 -16.65 12.90 -3.44
C ASP A 81 -15.66 12.92 -2.27
N GLY A 82 -14.39 13.20 -2.59
CA GLY A 82 -13.32 13.31 -1.60
C GLY A 82 -12.78 11.98 -1.07
N ARG A 83 -13.39 10.83 -1.43
CA ARG A 83 -12.95 9.48 -1.05
C ARG A 83 -12.22 8.78 -2.19
N ILE A 84 -11.20 8.00 -1.86
CA ILE A 84 -10.45 7.18 -2.82
C ILE A 84 -11.19 5.85 -2.95
N ILE A 85 -11.86 5.62 -4.07
CA ILE A 85 -12.56 4.34 -4.28
C ILE A 85 -11.55 3.22 -4.57
N LYS A 86 -11.86 2.02 -4.09
CA LYS A 86 -11.07 0.81 -4.34
C LYS A 86 -11.88 -0.08 -5.27
N VAL A 87 -11.34 -0.43 -6.43
CA VAL A 87 -12.00 -1.34 -7.38
C VAL A 87 -11.15 -2.58 -7.54
N GLU A 88 -11.73 -3.75 -7.28
CA GLU A 88 -11.05 -5.05 -7.33
C GLU A 88 -11.95 -6.11 -7.96
N TRP A 89 -11.36 -7.18 -8.50
CA TRP A 89 -12.11 -8.35 -8.91
C TRP A 89 -12.83 -8.95 -7.70
N ALA A 90 -14.12 -9.26 -7.86
CA ALA A 90 -14.83 -10.00 -6.83
C ALA A 90 -14.49 -11.49 -7.04
N ASP A 91 -13.59 -12.03 -6.22
CA ASP A 91 -13.40 -13.47 -6.17
C ASP A 91 -14.73 -14.16 -5.80
N ASP A 92 -14.96 -15.35 -6.37
CA ASP A 92 -16.07 -16.25 -6.04
C ASP A 92 -15.86 -16.82 -4.62
N GLY A 93 -16.01 -15.93 -3.64
CA GLY A 93 -15.82 -16.17 -2.23
C GLY A 93 -17.06 -16.82 -1.63
N SER A 94 -17.33 -18.06 -2.04
CA SER A 94 -18.24 -18.98 -1.34
C SER A 94 -17.70 -19.45 0.03
N GLU A 95 -16.60 -18.89 0.56
CA GLU A 95 -16.01 -19.33 1.84
C GLU A 95 -15.52 -18.24 2.81
N HIS A 96 -16.01 -16.99 2.76
CA HIS A 96 -15.73 -15.99 3.84
C HIS A 96 -16.97 -15.53 4.62
N ARG A 97 -17.98 -16.41 4.72
CA ARG A 97 -18.94 -16.38 5.82
C ARG A 97 -18.61 -17.48 6.81
N LYS A 98 -17.82 -17.15 7.84
CA LYS A 98 -17.92 -17.64 9.23
C LYS A 98 -16.60 -17.42 9.96
N VAL A 99 -16.46 -16.27 10.65
CA VAL A 99 -15.74 -16.22 11.93
C VAL A 99 -16.47 -15.24 12.85
N GLY A 100 -17.12 -15.79 13.88
CA GLY A 100 -17.28 -15.14 15.19
C GLY A 100 -18.53 -14.30 15.44
N HIS A 101 -19.70 -14.92 15.50
CA HIS A 101 -20.81 -14.40 16.33
C HIS A 101 -21.40 -15.55 17.15
N GLU A 102 -20.80 -15.79 18.31
CA GLU A 102 -21.26 -16.60 19.45
C GLU A 102 -20.06 -16.61 20.44
N GLU A 103 -20.14 -16.47 21.76
CA GLU A 103 -21.22 -16.46 22.74
C GLU A 103 -20.54 -16.07 24.06
N LEU A 104 -21.01 -15.04 24.77
CA LEU A 104 -20.63 -14.79 26.17
C LEU A 104 -21.88 -14.32 26.91
N THR A 105 -22.88 -15.21 26.95
CA THR A 105 -23.92 -15.16 27.97
C THR A 105 -23.46 -15.92 29.20
N GLN A 106 -23.69 -15.29 30.36
CA GLN A 106 -23.79 -15.84 31.71
C GLN A 106 -22.51 -15.96 32.55
N ARG A 107 -22.43 -15.08 33.57
CA ARG A 107 -22.18 -15.43 34.99
C ARG A 107 -22.63 -14.25 35.90
N PRO A 108 -22.89 -14.50 37.20
CA PRO A 108 -24.19 -14.21 37.82
C PRO A 108 -24.25 -12.87 38.57
N THR A 109 -25.45 -12.31 38.64
CA THR A 109 -25.80 -11.18 39.51
C THR A 109 -26.00 -11.67 40.94
N HIS A 110 -25.21 -11.14 41.90
CA HIS A 110 -25.57 -11.14 43.32
C HIS A 110 -26.09 -9.74 43.71
N PRO A 111 -27.19 -9.65 44.49
CA PRO A 111 -27.78 -8.38 44.87
C PRO A 111 -27.07 -7.82 46.10
N LEU A 112 -26.69 -6.55 46.08
CA LEU A 112 -26.43 -5.77 47.28
C LEU A 112 -27.52 -4.72 47.41
N ALA A 113 -28.24 -4.85 48.52
CA ALA A 113 -29.35 -4.03 48.92
C ALA A 113 -28.94 -2.57 49.18
N SER A 114 -29.91 -1.69 48.92
CA SER A 114 -30.22 -0.45 49.62
C SER A 114 -29.06 0.45 50.06
N SER A 115 -29.04 1.68 49.54
CA SER A 115 -29.15 2.87 50.39
C SER A 115 -29.41 4.15 49.59
N GLN A 116 -30.59 4.69 49.86
CA GLN A 116 -30.88 6.10 50.09
C GLN A 116 -30.64 7.12 48.96
N VAL A 117 -31.80 7.52 48.44
CA VAL A 117 -32.08 8.82 47.84
C VAL A 117 -31.85 9.91 48.90
N TYR A 118 -31.02 10.90 48.60
CA TYR A 118 -31.09 12.22 49.23
C TYR A 118 -31.15 13.27 48.12
N GLU A 119 -32.25 14.01 48.13
CA GLU A 119 -32.55 15.12 47.23
C GLU A 119 -32.29 16.41 48.02
N TRP A 120 -31.37 17.26 47.55
CA TRP A 120 -31.13 18.60 48.13
C TRP A 120 -31.19 19.67 47.04
N GLY A 121 -32.36 20.32 46.99
CA GLY A 121 -32.65 21.71 46.63
C GLY A 121 -31.84 22.43 45.54
N GLY A 122 -32.55 22.85 44.47
CA GLY A 122 -32.29 24.15 43.84
C GLY A 122 -32.26 24.18 42.31
N GLN A 123 -33.36 24.68 41.73
CA GLN A 123 -33.52 25.25 40.38
C GLN A 123 -33.37 24.34 39.15
N GLN A 124 -34.46 24.24 38.38
CA GLN A 124 -34.45 23.73 37.02
C GLN A 124 -33.66 24.68 36.11
N VAL A 125 -32.41 24.32 35.82
CA VAL A 125 -31.67 24.88 34.69
C VAL A 125 -32.07 24.09 33.44
N GLN A 126 -32.52 24.81 32.42
CA GLN A 126 -32.81 24.24 31.09
C GLN A 126 -31.55 23.50 30.60
N LYS A 127 -31.65 22.18 30.41
CA LYS A 127 -30.59 21.38 29.79
C LYS A 127 -30.41 21.84 28.35
N GLN A 128 -29.37 22.62 28.10
CA GLN A 128 -28.76 22.71 26.78
C GLN A 128 -28.27 21.30 26.38
N ASN A 129 -28.44 20.98 25.11
CA ASN A 129 -27.97 19.73 24.50
C ASN A 129 -26.44 19.64 24.60
N ASP A 130 -25.94 19.06 25.69
CA ASP A 130 -24.56 18.57 25.73
C ASP A 130 -24.49 17.28 24.91
N SER A 131 -23.80 17.36 23.77
CA SER A 131 -23.41 16.21 22.98
C SER A 131 -22.69 15.20 23.86
N VAL A 132 -23.22 13.97 23.92
CA VAL A 132 -22.59 12.85 24.63
C VAL A 132 -21.20 12.62 24.06
N VAL A 133 -20.16 13.10 24.76
CA VAL A 133 -18.77 12.76 24.46
C VAL A 133 -18.58 11.30 24.83
N SER A 134 -18.50 10.43 23.83
CA SER A 134 -18.11 9.03 24.04
C SER A 134 -16.73 8.98 24.68
N LYS A 135 -16.59 8.29 25.82
CA LYS A 135 -15.28 8.03 26.41
C LYS A 135 -14.40 7.34 25.37
N GLU A 136 -13.29 7.97 25.01
CA GLU A 136 -12.31 7.39 24.10
C GLU A 136 -11.77 6.09 24.70
N THR A 137 -11.89 4.99 23.96
CA THR A 137 -11.26 3.72 24.33
C THR A 137 -9.74 3.87 24.21
N PRO A 138 -8.94 3.30 25.12
CA PRO A 138 -7.48 3.35 25.03
C PRO A 138 -6.99 2.86 23.66
N ASN A 139 -6.23 3.71 22.96
CA ASN A 139 -5.57 3.32 21.72
C ASN A 139 -4.21 2.70 22.05
N PHE A 140 -4.08 1.38 21.84
CA PHE A 140 -2.83 0.65 22.01
C PHE A 140 -1.98 0.60 20.74
N MET A 141 -2.40 1.27 19.66
CA MET A 141 -1.54 1.42 18.50
C MET A 141 -0.32 2.26 18.88
N PRO A 142 0.88 1.87 18.43
CA PRO A 142 2.08 2.67 18.63
C PRO A 142 1.84 4.12 18.18
N SER A 143 2.09 5.08 19.07
CA SER A 143 1.89 6.47 18.74
C SER A 143 2.93 6.90 17.69
N GLY A 144 2.48 7.60 16.65
CA GLY A 144 3.39 8.10 15.61
C GLY A 144 4.44 9.09 16.13
N ALA A 145 4.30 9.60 17.36
CA ALA A 145 5.26 10.48 18.03
C ALA A 145 6.56 9.76 18.40
N LEU A 146 6.49 8.53 18.93
CA LEU A 146 7.66 7.70 19.23
C LEU A 146 8.43 7.34 17.94
N TYR A 147 7.69 7.01 16.88
CA TYR A 147 8.29 6.81 15.56
C TYR A 147 8.92 8.10 15.02
N LYS A 148 8.31 9.27 15.21
CA LYS A 148 8.88 10.58 14.81
C LYS A 148 10.21 10.88 15.48
N GLU A 149 10.41 10.50 16.74
CA GLU A 149 11.68 10.70 17.44
C GLU A 149 12.78 9.74 16.97
N GLN A 150 12.44 8.49 16.60
CA GLN A 150 13.40 7.52 16.05
C GLN A 150 13.65 7.66 14.53
N ARG A 151 12.79 8.38 13.81
CA ARG A 151 12.88 8.52 12.35
C ARG A 151 14.12 9.34 11.99
N MET A 152 15.07 8.68 11.34
CA MET A 152 16.15 9.37 10.68
C MET A 152 15.56 10.29 9.60
N THR A 153 15.87 11.57 9.67
CA THR A 153 15.48 12.54 8.66
C THR A 153 16.68 12.90 7.80
N ARG A 154 16.45 13.09 6.51
CA ARG A 154 17.43 13.64 5.56
C ARG A 154 16.80 14.87 4.92
N TYR A 155 17.42 16.03 5.14
CA TYR A 155 16.90 17.32 4.69
C TYR A 155 15.44 17.59 5.12
N GLY A 156 15.09 17.19 6.34
CA GLY A 156 13.73 17.33 6.89
C GLY A 156 12.70 16.33 6.34
N LYS A 157 13.07 15.45 5.40
CA LYS A 157 12.21 14.35 4.95
C LYS A 157 12.55 13.07 5.71
N GLU A 158 11.51 12.35 6.11
CA GLU A 158 11.64 11.08 6.81
C GLU A 158 12.21 9.98 5.89
N LEU A 159 13.18 9.22 6.38
CA LEU A 159 13.68 8.03 5.71
C LEU A 159 12.90 6.78 6.14
N LYS A 160 12.49 5.96 5.15
CA LYS A 160 11.88 4.65 5.39
C LYS A 160 12.88 3.61 5.91
N PHE A 161 14.16 3.81 5.59
CA PHE A 161 15.22 2.83 5.82
C PHE A 161 16.15 3.27 6.94
N VAL A 162 16.56 2.30 7.76
CA VAL A 162 17.56 2.45 8.80
C VAL A 162 18.65 1.41 8.56
N GLU A 163 19.91 1.84 8.59
CA GLU A 163 21.03 0.94 8.36
C GLU A 163 21.12 -0.14 9.46
N PRO A 164 21.39 -1.40 9.09
CA PRO A 164 21.62 -2.46 10.08
C PRO A 164 22.98 -2.28 10.76
N LEU A 165 23.16 -2.93 11.93
CA LEU A 165 24.41 -2.84 12.71
C LEU A 165 25.65 -3.39 11.99
N ASP A 166 25.42 -4.33 11.07
CA ASP A 166 26.45 -4.94 10.21
C ASP A 166 26.73 -4.11 8.95
N ALA A 167 26.13 -2.93 8.79
CA ALA A 167 26.42 -2.01 7.71
C ALA A 167 27.89 -1.59 7.71
N ARG A 168 28.60 -1.83 6.61
CA ARG A 168 30.00 -1.43 6.44
C ARG A 168 30.24 -0.96 5.01
N LYS A 169 30.98 0.15 4.86
CA LYS A 169 31.44 0.64 3.56
C LYS A 169 32.44 -0.36 2.95
N PRO A 170 32.33 -0.71 1.66
CA PRO A 170 33.28 -1.61 1.02
C PRO A 170 34.66 -0.93 0.84
N GLU A 171 35.74 -1.71 0.98
CA GLU A 171 37.10 -1.24 0.67
C GLU A 171 37.39 -1.29 -0.84
N GLN A 172 36.74 -2.22 -1.53
CA GLN A 172 36.84 -2.41 -2.97
C GLN A 172 36.07 -1.32 -3.74
N PRO A 173 36.59 -0.83 -4.87
CA PRO A 173 35.82 0.05 -5.74
C PRO A 173 34.63 -0.70 -6.35
N TRP A 174 33.44 -0.13 -6.18
CA TRP A 174 32.20 -0.54 -6.82
C TRP A 174 31.67 0.59 -7.69
N ARG A 175 31.21 0.22 -8.88
CA ARG A 175 30.59 1.12 -9.86
C ARG A 175 29.26 0.52 -10.31
N MET A 176 28.27 1.38 -10.48
CA MET A 176 26.99 1.03 -11.06
C MET A 176 26.84 1.77 -12.39
N TYR A 177 26.66 1.01 -13.47
CA TYR A 177 26.50 1.55 -14.82
C TYR A 177 25.02 1.60 -15.17
N VAL A 178 24.59 2.69 -15.79
CA VAL A 178 23.19 2.90 -16.16
C VAL A 178 23.03 2.82 -17.67
N PHE A 179 22.19 1.89 -18.11
CA PHE A 179 21.79 1.75 -19.50
C PHE A 179 20.37 2.27 -19.66
N LYS A 180 20.08 2.93 -20.77
CA LYS A 180 18.73 3.31 -21.17
C LYS A 180 18.51 2.84 -22.60
N ASN A 181 17.49 2.00 -22.80
CA ASN A 181 17.19 1.40 -24.11
C ASN A 181 18.42 0.66 -24.70
N GLY A 182 19.15 -0.08 -23.86
CA GLY A 182 20.33 -0.85 -24.25
C GLY A 182 21.60 -0.03 -24.51
N LYS A 183 21.56 1.31 -24.40
CA LYS A 183 22.73 2.18 -24.54
C LYS A 183 23.19 2.68 -23.18
N LEU A 184 24.50 2.65 -22.94
CA LEU A 184 25.08 3.28 -21.75
C LEU A 184 24.74 4.77 -21.77
N LEU A 185 24.22 5.30 -20.66
CA LEU A 185 24.04 6.73 -20.51
C LEU A 185 25.40 7.41 -20.42
N GLU A 186 25.57 8.53 -21.12
CA GLU A 186 26.79 9.32 -21.10
C GLU A 186 26.79 10.34 -19.95
N GLY A 187 27.97 10.80 -19.56
CA GLY A 187 28.13 11.82 -18.52
C GLY A 187 27.89 11.32 -17.10
N GLU A 188 27.53 12.23 -16.20
CA GLU A 188 27.40 11.97 -14.76
C GLU A 188 26.23 11.02 -14.41
N GLU A 189 25.23 10.88 -15.28
CA GLU A 189 24.11 9.95 -15.07
C GLU A 189 24.44 8.50 -15.51
N GLY A 190 25.58 8.28 -16.15
CA GLY A 190 25.99 6.99 -16.70
C GLY A 190 26.64 6.05 -15.70
N VAL A 191 27.35 6.60 -14.71
CA VAL A 191 28.17 5.82 -13.78
C VAL A 191 28.06 6.38 -12.37
N PHE A 192 27.64 5.54 -11.43
CA PHE A 192 27.60 5.87 -10.00
C PHE A 192 28.70 5.14 -9.23
N TYR A 193 29.48 5.89 -8.44
CA TYR A 193 30.55 5.34 -7.59
C TYR A 193 29.99 4.89 -6.23
N ILE A 194 29.46 3.68 -6.21
CA ILE A 194 28.70 3.14 -5.07
C ILE A 194 29.57 2.50 -3.96
N HIS A 195 30.82 2.93 -3.79
CA HIS A 195 31.71 2.40 -2.73
C HIS A 195 32.08 3.43 -1.65
N GLN A 196 31.65 4.68 -1.81
CA GLN A 196 32.01 5.77 -0.90
C GLN A 196 31.25 5.74 0.44
N LYS A 197 30.06 5.13 0.46
CA LYS A 197 29.15 4.96 1.59
C LYS A 197 28.80 3.48 1.83
N SER A 198 28.21 3.17 2.98
CA SER A 198 27.64 1.86 3.31
C SER A 198 26.29 1.60 2.66
N ASN A 199 25.54 2.63 2.26
CA ASN A 199 24.26 2.49 1.58
C ASN A 199 24.01 3.58 0.53
N TYR A 200 23.07 3.31 -0.38
CA TYR A 200 22.57 4.24 -1.39
C TYR A 200 21.07 4.07 -1.57
N LEU A 201 20.33 5.15 -1.39
CA LEU A 201 18.88 5.16 -1.57
C LEU A 201 18.52 5.45 -3.03
N PHE A 202 17.62 4.65 -3.60
CA PHE A 202 17.05 4.82 -4.93
C PHE A 202 15.63 5.36 -4.86
N GLY A 203 15.24 6.20 -5.81
CA GLY A 203 13.85 6.64 -5.94
C GLY A 203 13.71 7.89 -6.80
N ARG A 204 12.47 8.38 -6.93
CA ARG A 204 12.19 9.56 -7.77
C ARG A 204 12.35 10.91 -7.06
N ASP A 205 12.45 10.93 -5.73
CA ASP A 205 12.55 12.18 -4.95
C ASP A 205 14.02 12.58 -4.80
N ARG A 206 14.53 13.38 -5.74
CA ARG A 206 15.93 13.80 -5.85
C ARG A 206 16.47 14.49 -4.59
N ASP A 207 15.61 15.10 -3.78
CA ASP A 207 16.06 15.76 -2.54
C ASP A 207 16.47 14.76 -1.46
N VAL A 208 16.00 13.51 -1.54
CA VAL A 208 16.22 12.48 -0.50
C VAL A 208 17.21 11.42 -0.96
N VAL A 209 17.10 11.01 -2.21
CA VAL A 209 17.77 9.82 -2.74
C VAL A 209 19.21 10.12 -3.15
N ASP A 210 20.06 9.09 -3.09
CA ASP A 210 21.43 9.15 -3.59
C ASP A 210 21.48 8.87 -5.09
N ILE A 211 20.63 7.98 -5.58
CA ILE A 211 20.58 7.56 -6.99
C ILE A 211 19.16 7.81 -7.55
N PRO A 212 18.99 8.79 -8.45
CA PRO A 212 17.68 9.16 -8.96
C PRO A 212 17.15 8.15 -9.98
N ILE A 213 15.89 7.74 -9.78
CA ILE A 213 15.09 7.01 -10.76
C ILE A 213 14.07 8.00 -11.33
N ASP A 214 14.41 8.62 -12.45
CA ASP A 214 13.57 9.62 -13.13
C ASP A 214 12.43 8.95 -13.92
N HIS A 215 11.56 8.25 -13.20
CA HIS A 215 10.41 7.57 -13.80
C HIS A 215 9.17 7.69 -12.90
N PRO A 216 7.99 8.03 -13.46
CA PRO A 216 6.77 8.21 -12.66
C PRO A 216 6.31 6.93 -11.94
N SER A 217 6.64 5.75 -12.49
CA SER A 217 6.33 4.48 -11.82
C SER A 217 7.21 4.22 -10.59
N ALA A 218 8.28 4.99 -10.36
CA ALA A 218 9.15 4.78 -9.22
C ALA A 218 8.60 5.48 -7.97
N SER A 219 8.66 4.83 -6.81
CA SER A 219 8.34 5.47 -5.54
C SER A 219 9.38 6.53 -5.17
N LYS A 220 8.99 7.48 -4.30
CA LYS A 220 9.87 8.58 -3.84
C LYS A 220 11.15 8.04 -3.21
N GLN A 221 10.99 7.05 -2.34
CA GLN A 221 12.03 6.14 -1.86
C GLN A 221 11.58 4.75 -2.31
N HIS A 222 12.35 4.11 -3.18
CA HIS A 222 11.96 2.92 -3.93
C HIS A 222 12.68 1.67 -3.43
N ALA A 223 14.01 1.72 -3.38
CA ALA A 223 14.84 0.61 -2.96
C ALA A 223 16.13 1.16 -2.33
N VAL A 224 16.85 0.31 -1.62
CA VAL A 224 18.14 0.66 -1.02
C VAL A 224 19.18 -0.40 -1.36
N LEU A 225 20.34 0.05 -1.82
CA LEU A 225 21.56 -0.75 -1.87
C LEU A 225 22.25 -0.62 -0.52
N GLN A 226 22.49 -1.73 0.16
CA GLN A 226 23.16 -1.79 1.46
C GLN A 226 24.36 -2.73 1.39
N PHE A 227 25.53 -2.24 1.77
CA PHE A 227 26.72 -3.06 2.00
C PHE A 227 26.73 -3.57 3.43
N ARG A 228 26.87 -4.89 3.60
CA ARG A 228 26.84 -5.56 4.91
C ARG A 228 28.06 -6.42 5.09
N GLN A 229 28.65 -6.37 6.28
CA GLN A 229 29.73 -7.25 6.69
C GLN A 229 29.14 -8.58 7.18
N VAL A 230 29.34 -9.63 6.42
CA VAL A 230 28.77 -10.95 6.68
C VAL A 230 29.85 -12.02 6.76
N MET A 231 29.58 -13.08 7.52
CA MET A 231 30.39 -14.28 7.52
C MET A 231 29.90 -15.20 6.39
N PRO A 232 30.73 -15.51 5.37
CA PRO A 232 30.35 -16.45 4.32
C PRO A 232 30.14 -17.85 4.92
N LYS A 233 29.19 -18.62 4.37
CA LYS A 233 28.92 -20.01 4.83
C LYS A 233 30.16 -20.90 4.88
N ASN A 234 31.09 -20.70 3.93
CA ASN A 234 32.31 -21.49 3.79
C ASN A 234 33.57 -20.64 4.02
N GLY A 235 33.45 -19.47 4.66
CA GLY A 235 34.54 -18.50 4.79
C GLY A 235 34.98 -18.31 6.23
N ASN A 236 36.29 -18.32 6.46
CA ASN A 236 36.86 -18.04 7.78
C ASN A 236 37.03 -16.53 8.07
N LYS A 237 36.65 -15.67 7.13
CA LYS A 237 36.85 -14.21 7.22
C LYS A 237 35.56 -13.47 6.89
N LEU A 238 35.29 -12.41 7.65
CA LEU A 238 34.22 -11.46 7.36
C LEU A 238 34.47 -10.77 6.01
N VAL A 239 33.44 -10.70 5.18
CA VAL A 239 33.47 -10.02 3.88
C VAL A 239 32.34 -9.00 3.82
N ILE A 240 32.54 -7.94 3.03
CA ILE A 240 31.51 -6.93 2.80
C ILE A 240 30.83 -7.25 1.48
N LYS A 241 29.51 -7.44 1.50
CA LYS A 241 28.71 -7.78 0.33
C LYS A 241 27.59 -6.77 0.07
N PRO A 242 27.27 -6.46 -1.20
CA PRO A 242 26.14 -5.63 -1.55
C PRO A 242 24.82 -6.42 -1.48
N TYR A 243 23.78 -5.76 -0.99
CA TYR A 243 22.42 -6.27 -0.98
C TYR A 243 21.45 -5.21 -1.50
N ILE A 244 20.43 -5.62 -2.25
CA ILE A 244 19.29 -4.78 -2.62
C ILE A 244 18.09 -5.12 -1.73
N MET A 245 17.33 -4.12 -1.33
CA MET A 245 16.03 -4.28 -0.67
C MET A 245 15.04 -3.30 -1.28
N ASP A 246 13.87 -3.81 -1.65
CA ASP A 246 12.74 -2.98 -2.07
C ASP A 246 12.00 -2.42 -0.85
N LEU A 247 11.73 -1.10 -0.84
CA LEU A 247 11.14 -0.37 0.28
C LEU A 247 9.62 -0.22 0.12
N GLU A 248 8.97 -1.34 -0.18
CA GLU A 248 7.55 -1.42 -0.53
C GLU A 248 7.21 -0.46 -1.66
N SER A 249 7.96 -0.59 -2.76
CA SER A 249 7.74 0.27 -3.92
C SER A 249 6.43 -0.08 -4.63
N THR A 250 5.80 0.92 -5.23
CA THR A 250 4.47 0.78 -5.85
C THR A 250 4.48 -0.20 -7.02
N ASN A 251 5.55 -0.22 -7.82
CA ASN A 251 5.66 -1.06 -9.02
C ASN A 251 6.74 -2.15 -8.91
N GLY A 252 7.31 -2.34 -7.71
CA GLY A 252 8.32 -3.34 -7.44
C GLY A 252 9.72 -3.02 -8.00
N THR A 253 10.69 -3.75 -7.47
CA THR A 253 12.06 -3.84 -7.96
C THR A 253 12.26 -5.18 -8.64
N PHE A 254 13.06 -5.19 -9.70
CA PHE A 254 13.38 -6.38 -10.48
C PHE A 254 14.89 -6.61 -10.47
N LEU A 255 15.30 -7.84 -10.15
CA LEU A 255 16.67 -8.33 -10.18
C LEU A 255 16.74 -9.41 -11.25
N ASN A 256 17.60 -9.24 -12.26
CA ASN A 256 17.73 -10.16 -13.39
C ASN A 256 16.39 -10.48 -14.07
N ASN A 257 15.52 -9.46 -14.20
CA ASN A 257 14.15 -9.53 -14.71
C ASN A 257 13.11 -10.23 -13.82
N GLU A 258 13.50 -10.76 -12.67
CA GLU A 258 12.58 -11.33 -11.69
C GLU A 258 12.22 -10.31 -10.63
N ARG A 259 10.93 -10.23 -10.29
CA ARG A 259 10.47 -9.33 -9.23
C ARG A 259 10.93 -9.88 -7.88
N ILE A 260 11.60 -9.05 -7.08
CA ILE A 260 12.00 -9.42 -5.72
C ILE A 260 10.90 -9.09 -4.70
N GLU A 261 10.93 -9.78 -3.56
CA GLU A 261 10.05 -9.49 -2.43
C GLU A 261 10.44 -8.16 -1.76
N SER A 262 9.43 -7.39 -1.35
CA SER A 262 9.63 -6.17 -0.57
C SER A 262 10.14 -6.49 0.84
N LEU A 263 10.90 -5.56 1.42
CA LEU A 263 11.45 -5.63 2.79
C LEU A 263 12.38 -6.82 3.06
N ARG A 264 12.88 -7.46 2.01
CA ARG A 264 13.86 -8.55 2.10
C ARG A 264 15.16 -8.15 1.42
N TYR A 265 16.29 -8.51 2.04
CA TYR A 265 17.62 -8.34 1.44
C TYR A 265 17.90 -9.46 0.43
N TYR A 266 18.24 -9.08 -0.79
CA TYR A 266 18.76 -9.97 -1.83
C TYR A 266 20.23 -9.64 -2.07
N GLU A 267 21.10 -10.64 -2.01
CA GLU A 267 22.53 -10.47 -2.30
C GLU A 267 22.67 -10.09 -3.77
N LEU A 268 23.43 -9.02 -4.05
CA LEU A 268 23.79 -8.66 -5.41
C LEU A 268 25.14 -9.28 -5.77
N LEU A 269 25.20 -9.81 -6.97
CA LEU A 269 26.41 -10.31 -7.59
C LEU A 269 26.90 -9.33 -8.66
N GLU A 270 28.15 -9.50 -9.06
CA GLU A 270 28.66 -8.77 -10.21
C GLU A 270 27.85 -9.13 -11.46
N LYS A 271 27.58 -8.11 -12.29
CA LYS A 271 26.80 -8.19 -13.54
C LYS A 271 25.31 -8.39 -13.36
N ASP A 272 24.81 -8.42 -12.12
CA ASP A 272 23.38 -8.40 -11.88
C ASP A 272 22.73 -7.14 -12.46
N LEU A 273 21.55 -7.33 -13.04
CA LEU A 273 20.75 -6.30 -13.66
C LEU A 273 19.61 -5.90 -12.73
N LEU A 274 19.58 -4.63 -12.36
CA LEU A 274 18.51 -4.03 -11.57
C LEU A 274 17.62 -3.13 -12.43
N ARG A 275 16.31 -3.25 -12.24
CA ARG A 275 15.30 -2.38 -12.86
C ARG A 275 14.24 -2.02 -11.83
N PHE A 276 13.76 -0.79 -11.89
CA PHE A 276 12.86 -0.23 -10.88
C PHE A 276 11.54 0.21 -11.51
N GLY A 277 10.44 -0.42 -11.09
CA GLY A 277 9.13 -0.28 -11.73
C GLY A 277 9.18 -0.51 -13.25
N HIS A 278 8.54 0.38 -14.00
CA HIS A 278 8.50 0.37 -15.46
C HIS A 278 9.58 1.26 -16.11
N SER A 279 10.62 1.62 -15.36
CA SER A 279 11.73 2.39 -15.92
C SER A 279 12.41 1.62 -17.05
N SER A 280 12.74 2.33 -18.14
CA SER A 280 13.60 1.80 -19.21
C SER A 280 15.10 1.88 -18.88
N ARG A 281 15.44 2.39 -17.68
CA ARG A 281 16.81 2.39 -17.17
C ARG A 281 17.11 1.04 -16.49
N GLU A 282 18.25 0.47 -16.85
CA GLU A 282 18.81 -0.76 -16.29
C GLU A 282 20.12 -0.41 -15.59
N PHE A 283 20.31 -0.95 -14.39
CA PHE A 283 21.47 -0.67 -13.56
C PHE A 283 22.28 -1.94 -13.42
N ILE A 284 23.56 -1.90 -13.79
CA ILE A 284 24.47 -3.05 -13.73
C ILE A 284 25.55 -2.78 -12.71
N LEU A 285 25.71 -3.71 -11.76
CA LEU A 285 26.73 -3.65 -10.72
C LEU A 285 28.04 -4.27 -11.21
N LEU A 286 29.15 -3.53 -11.14
CA LEU A 286 30.47 -4.07 -11.45
C LEU A 286 31.48 -3.63 -10.40
N THR A 287 32.41 -4.52 -10.10
CA THR A 287 33.57 -4.16 -9.32
C THR A 287 34.63 -3.51 -10.22
N GLY A 288 35.31 -2.50 -9.69
CA GLY A 288 36.51 -2.00 -10.34
C GLY A 288 37.62 -3.03 -10.16
N HIS A 289 38.12 -3.60 -11.26
CA HIS A 289 39.42 -4.26 -11.21
C HIS A 289 40.48 -3.21 -10.82
N LYS A 290 41.35 -3.59 -9.89
CA LYS A 290 42.54 -2.80 -9.54
C LYS A 290 43.49 -2.71 -10.71
#